data_AF-A0A6G3MK45-F1
#
_entry.id   AF-A0A6G3MK45-F1
#
_cell.length_a   1.000
_cell.length_b   1.000
_cell.length_c   1.000
_cell.angle_alpha   90.00
_cell.angle_beta   90.00
_cell.angle_gamma   90.00
#
_symmetry.space_group_name_H-M   'P 1'
#
loop_
_entity.id
_entity.type
_entity.pdbx_description
1 polymer ?
#
loop_
_entity_poly.entity_id
_entity_poly.type
_entity_poly.pdbx_seq_one_letter_code
_entity_poly.pdbx_strand_id
1 'polypeptide(L)'
;KGQYSSNLTQYMYSFCKNILPCSYAHENGGHPLSIPNLTYEKVKSYHAAFYHPVNSCFMSYGSISLEKHLKFLDSILKSYDKMPVNSSVIDEPYWMNTVLIGGSLY
;
A
#
# COMPACT_ATOMS: atom_id res chain seq x y z
N LYS A 1 -9.93 -0.47 -16.06
CA LYS A 1 -10.02 -0.50 -17.55
C LYS A 1 -9.37 0.73 -18.20
N GLY A 2 -9.65 1.96 -17.75
CA GLY A 2 -9.01 3.16 -18.32
C GLY A 2 -7.49 3.28 -18.11
N GLN A 3 -6.95 2.89 -16.95
CA GLN A 3 -5.50 2.97 -16.72
C GLN A 3 -4.69 1.94 -17.54
N TYR A 4 -5.27 0.77 -17.82
CA TYR A 4 -4.59 -0.31 -18.57
C TYR A 4 -4.64 -0.13 -20.08
N SER A 5 -5.39 0.84 -20.61
CA SER A 5 -5.29 1.19 -22.03
C SER A 5 -3.99 1.95 -22.36
N SER A 6 -3.23 2.37 -21.34
CA SER A 6 -1.91 2.96 -21.50
C SER A 6 -0.83 1.88 -21.58
N ASN A 7 -0.17 1.77 -22.74
CA ASN A 7 0.97 0.87 -22.92
C ASN A 7 2.13 1.21 -21.97
N LEU A 8 2.34 2.50 -21.66
CA LEU A 8 3.34 2.93 -20.68
C LEU A 8 3.02 2.37 -19.30
N THR A 9 1.75 2.38 -18.89
CA THR A 9 1.36 1.84 -17.58
C THR A 9 1.56 0.33 -17.53
N GLN A 10 1.19 -0.41 -18.57
CA GLN A 10 1.44 -1.85 -18.65
C GLN A 10 2.93 -2.18 -18.63
N TYR A 11 3.75 -1.39 -19.34
CA TYR A 11 5.21 -1.52 -19.31
C TYR A 11 5.76 -1.29 -17.91
N MET A 12 5.34 -0.20 -17.23
CA MET A 12 5.83 0.11 -15.88
C MET A 12 5.45 -0.97 -14.86
N TYR A 13 4.24 -1.52 -14.92
CA TYR A 13 3.86 -2.65 -14.07
C TYR A 13 4.72 -3.88 -14.35
N SER A 14 4.92 -4.22 -15.62
CA SER A 14 5.78 -5.33 -16.01
C SER A 14 7.22 -5.12 -15.55
N PHE A 15 7.74 -3.90 -15.67
CA PHE A 15 9.08 -3.53 -15.21
C PHE A 15 9.22 -3.69 -13.70
N CYS A 16 8.35 -3.05 -12.90
CA CYS A 16 8.39 -3.16 -11.44
C CYS A 16 8.22 -4.60 -10.97
N LYS A 17 7.30 -5.36 -11.57
CA LYS A 17 7.09 -6.78 -11.25
C LYS A 17 8.33 -7.64 -11.43
N ASN A 18 9.17 -7.34 -12.41
CA ASN A 18 10.36 -8.12 -12.67
C ASN A 18 11.62 -7.62 -11.94
N ILE A 19 11.71 -6.32 -11.63
CA ILE A 19 12.87 -5.73 -10.92
C ILE A 19 12.69 -5.69 -9.40
N LEU A 20 11.45 -5.51 -8.93
CA LEU A 20 11.06 -5.34 -7.53
C LEU A 20 10.03 -6.43 -7.16
N PRO A 21 10.47 -7.70 -7.01
CA PRO A 21 9.61 -8.87 -6.93
C PRO A 21 8.81 -9.00 -5.62
N CYS A 22 9.07 -8.17 -4.60
CA CYS A 22 8.36 -8.25 -3.32
C CYS A 22 7.06 -7.45 -3.38
N SER A 23 6.93 -6.38 -2.59
CA SER A 23 5.67 -5.65 -2.48
C SER A 23 5.33 -4.85 -3.74
N TYR A 24 6.34 -4.37 -4.48
CA TYR A 24 6.11 -3.57 -5.69
C TYR A 24 5.80 -4.41 -6.94
N ALA A 25 5.84 -5.74 -6.84
CA ALA A 25 5.38 -6.62 -7.91
C ALA A 25 3.87 -6.73 -8.02
N HIS A 26 3.16 -6.29 -6.99
CA HIS A 26 1.71 -6.31 -6.94
C HIS A 26 1.13 -4.96 -7.36
N GLU A 27 0.05 -5.00 -8.14
CA GLU A 27 -0.65 -3.80 -8.58
C GLU A 27 -1.62 -3.34 -7.49
N ASN A 28 -1.20 -2.38 -6.67
CA ASN A 28 -1.99 -1.85 -5.56
C ASN A 28 -3.31 -1.19 -5.99
N GLY A 29 -3.40 -0.72 -7.25
CA GLY A 29 -4.64 -0.22 -7.84
C GLY A 29 -5.64 -1.32 -8.23
N GLY A 30 -5.22 -2.58 -8.17
CA GLY A 30 -6.01 -3.75 -8.51
C GLY A 30 -5.93 -4.11 -10.00
N HIS A 31 -5.36 -5.27 -10.29
CA HIS A 31 -5.39 -5.83 -11.64
C HIS A 31 -6.85 -6.15 -12.05
N PRO A 32 -7.34 -5.72 -13.24
CA PRO A 32 -8.74 -5.90 -13.65
C PRO A 32 -9.25 -7.34 -13.60
N LEU A 33 -8.39 -8.32 -13.86
CA LEU A 33 -8.74 -9.75 -13.78
C LEU A 33 -8.79 -10.28 -12.33
N SER A 34 -8.15 -9.59 -11.38
CA SER A 34 -8.06 -10.01 -9.98
C SER A 34 -9.09 -9.34 -9.08
N ILE A 35 -9.49 -8.09 -9.41
CA ILE A 35 -10.49 -7.32 -8.65
C ILE A 35 -11.79 -8.12 -8.37
N PRO A 36 -12.38 -8.85 -9.36
CA PRO A 36 -13.61 -9.61 -9.11
C PRO A 36 -13.49 -10.70 -8.04
N ASN A 37 -12.25 -11.15 -7.75
CA ASN A 37 -11.99 -12.18 -6.74
C ASN A 37 -11.82 -11.61 -5.31
N LEU A 38 -11.89 -10.28 -5.15
CA LEU A 38 -11.81 -9.62 -3.86
C LEU A 38 -13.17 -9.73 -3.14
N THR A 39 -13.20 -10.43 -2.00
CA THR A 39 -14.41 -10.61 -1.20
C THR A 39 -14.57 -9.49 -0.18
N TYR A 40 -15.82 -9.23 0.22
CA TYR A 40 -16.13 -8.24 1.26
C TYR A 40 -15.41 -8.53 2.58
N GLU A 41 -15.32 -9.79 2.99
CA GLU A 41 -14.61 -10.17 4.21
C GLU A 41 -13.11 -9.87 4.12
N LYS A 42 -12.47 -10.09 2.96
CA LYS A 42 -11.06 -9.70 2.76
C LYS A 42 -10.86 -8.20 2.90
N VAL A 43 -11.80 -7.39 2.41
CA VAL A 43 -11.75 -5.93 2.56
C VAL A 43 -11.86 -5.53 4.03
N LYS A 44 -12.83 -6.08 4.78
CA LYS A 44 -12.97 -5.81 6.22
C LYS A 44 -11.73 -6.21 7.00
N SER A 45 -11.24 -7.42 6.79
CA SER A 45 -10.06 -7.93 7.50
C SER A 45 -8.83 -7.07 7.23
N TYR A 46 -8.63 -6.63 5.99
CA TYR A 46 -7.54 -5.73 5.64
C TYR A 46 -7.69 -4.37 6.36
N HIS A 47 -8.88 -3.76 6.35
CA HIS A 47 -9.13 -2.51 7.05
C HIS A 47 -8.87 -2.65 8.56
N ALA A 48 -9.41 -3.70 9.19
CA ALA A 48 -9.21 -3.95 10.62
C ALA A 48 -7.73 -4.13 10.98
N ALA A 49 -6.94 -4.78 10.12
CA ALA A 49 -5.52 -5.01 10.36
C ALA A 49 -4.65 -3.75 10.19
N PHE A 50 -4.93 -2.92 9.19
CA PHE A 50 -3.99 -1.85 8.78
C PHE A 50 -4.45 -0.42 9.09
N TYR A 51 -5.73 -0.18 9.37
CA TYR A 51 -6.28 1.17 9.65
C TYR A 51 -6.41 1.49 11.14
N HIS A 52 -5.88 0.63 12.02
CA HIS A 52 -5.81 0.95 13.45
C HIS A 52 -4.89 2.18 13.68
N PRO A 53 -5.24 3.13 14.57
CA PRO A 53 -4.45 4.35 14.76
C PRO A 53 -2.99 4.13 15.19
N VAL A 54 -2.69 3.00 15.83
CA VAL A 54 -1.30 2.61 16.17
C VAL A 54 -0.43 2.41 14.92
N ASN A 55 -1.04 2.07 13.79
CA ASN A 55 -0.36 1.96 12.48
C ASN A 55 -0.47 3.24 11.64
N SER A 56 -1.01 4.33 12.18
CA SER A 56 -1.26 5.56 11.43
C SER A 56 -0.22 6.63 11.72
N CYS A 57 0.10 7.42 10.69
CA CYS A 57 0.87 8.65 10.80
C CYS A 57 -0.06 9.84 10.55
N PHE A 58 -0.17 10.74 11.52
CA PHE A 58 -1.00 11.95 11.42
C PHE A 58 -0.12 13.14 11.05
N MET A 59 -0.50 13.85 9.98
CA MET A 59 0.23 15.01 9.49
C MET A 59 -0.71 16.21 9.37
N SER A 60 -0.30 17.35 9.93
CA SER A 60 -1.01 18.63 9.85
C SER A 60 -0.07 19.73 9.33
N TYR A 61 -0.58 20.67 8.53
CA TYR A 61 0.21 21.74 7.94
C TYR A 61 -0.60 23.04 7.85
N GLY A 62 0.08 24.19 7.90
CA GLY A 62 -0.51 25.53 7.74
C GLY A 62 -0.78 26.26 9.05
N SER A 63 -1.79 27.14 9.06
CA SER A 63 -2.15 28.01 10.18
C SER A 63 -3.08 27.38 11.21
N ILE A 64 -3.21 26.05 11.21
CA ILE A 64 -4.03 25.31 12.17
C ILE A 64 -3.36 25.42 13.54
N SER A 65 -4.14 25.78 14.56
CA SER A 65 -3.65 25.76 15.95
C SER A 65 -3.29 24.33 16.34
N LEU A 66 -1.99 24.08 16.52
CA LEU A 66 -1.45 22.77 16.89
C LEU A 66 -2.10 22.22 18.16
N GLU A 67 -2.25 23.06 19.19
CA GLU A 67 -2.87 22.65 20.46
C GLU A 67 -4.31 22.16 20.26
N LYS A 68 -5.13 22.90 19.49
CA LYS A 68 -6.51 22.49 19.19
C LYS A 68 -6.54 21.19 18.40
N HIS A 69 -5.62 21.02 17.45
CA HIS A 69 -5.54 19.80 16.65
C HIS A 69 -5.12 18.58 17.48
N LEU A 70 -4.11 18.72 18.34
CA LEU A 70 -3.66 17.65 19.23
C LEU A 70 -4.74 17.27 20.24
N LYS A 71 -5.48 18.24 20.81
CA LYS A 71 -6.63 17.95 21.69
C LYS A 71 -7.74 17.20 20.95
N PHE A 72 -8.01 17.54 19.70
CA PHE A 72 -8.97 16.82 18.86
C PHE A 72 -8.52 15.38 18.60
N LEU A 73 -7.26 15.19 18.20
CA LEU A 73 -6.70 13.85 17.99
C LEU A 73 -6.75 13.02 19.29
N ASP A 74 -6.30 13.57 20.42
CA ASP A 74 -6.35 12.90 21.72
C ASP A 74 -7.77 12.46 22.10
N SER A 75 -8.77 13.32 21.83
CA SER A 75 -10.18 13.01 22.11
C SER A 75 -10.71 11.78 21.37
N ILE A 76 -10.14 11.45 20.22
CA ILE A 76 -10.47 10.29 19.39
C ILE A 76 -9.55 9.12 19.73
N LEU A 77 -8.23 9.34 19.78
CA LEU A 77 -7.24 8.29 19.92
C LEU A 77 -7.30 7.60 21.27
N LYS A 78 -7.76 8.29 22.33
CA LYS A 78 -7.95 7.69 23.65
C LYS A 78 -8.98 6.55 23.69
N SER A 79 -9.85 6.43 22.69
CA SER A 79 -10.82 5.33 22.62
C SER A 79 -10.27 4.06 21.98
N TYR A 80 -9.00 4.05 21.56
CA TYR A 80 -8.35 2.91 20.93
C TYR A 80 -7.32 2.31 21.87
N ASP A 81 -7.34 0.98 21.99
CA ASP A 81 -6.34 0.25 22.76
C ASP A 81 -5.00 0.23 22.03
N LYS A 82 -3.90 0.22 22.79
CA LYS A 82 -2.59 -0.08 22.21
C LYS A 82 -2.57 -1.55 21.79
N MET A 83 -2.02 -1.83 20.61
CA MET A 83 -1.80 -3.19 20.13
C MET A 83 -0.45 -3.30 19.43
N PRO A 84 0.20 -4.47 19.45
CA PRO A 84 1.35 -4.72 18.58
C PRO A 84 0.88 -4.65 17.13
N VAL A 85 1.57 -3.86 16.32
CA VAL A 85 1.33 -3.75 14.89
C VAL A 85 2.51 -4.39 14.17
N ASN A 86 2.22 -5.35 13.30
CA ASN A 86 3.19 -5.88 12.34
C ASN A 86 2.79 -5.41 10.93
N SER A 87 3.30 -4.25 10.55
CA SER A 87 3.12 -3.65 9.22
C SER A 87 4.44 -3.59 8.44
N SER A 88 5.42 -4.41 8.83
CA SER A 88 6.70 -4.50 8.15
C SER A 88 6.50 -4.91 6.70
N VAL A 89 7.16 -4.18 5.80
CA VAL A 89 7.22 -4.49 4.38
C VAL A 89 8.48 -5.33 4.14
N ILE A 90 8.38 -6.29 3.22
CA ILE A 90 9.54 -7.09 2.83
C ILE A 90 10.48 -6.21 2.02
N ASP A 91 11.76 -6.17 2.39
CA ASP A 91 12.78 -5.45 1.65
C ASP A 91 12.98 -6.07 0.26
N GLU A 92 13.06 -5.22 -0.75
CA GLU A 92 13.36 -5.65 -2.11
C GLU A 92 14.82 -6.17 -2.20
N PRO A 93 15.09 -7.15 -3.07
CA PRO A 93 16.43 -7.72 -3.20
C PRO A 93 17.43 -6.69 -3.76
N TYR A 94 18.65 -6.73 -3.24
CA TYR A 94 19.79 -6.04 -3.85
C TYR A 94 20.47 -6.93 -4.89
N TRP A 95 20.48 -6.49 -6.15
CA TRP A 95 21.01 -7.27 -7.27
C TRP A 95 22.53 -7.12 -7.38
N MET A 96 23.28 -8.13 -6.95
CA MET A 96 24.75 -8.16 -7.05
C MET A 96 25.27 -8.49 -8.46
N ASN A 97 24.42 -9.08 -9.31
CA ASN A 97 24.74 -9.49 -10.66
C ASN A 97 23.63 -9.04 -11.62
N THR A 98 23.94 -8.95 -12.91
CA THR A 98 22.95 -8.64 -13.95
C THR A 98 21.80 -9.64 -13.90
N VAL A 99 20.58 -9.12 -13.80
CA VAL A 99 19.35 -9.91 -13.87
C VAL A 99 18.83 -9.87 -15.31
N LEU A 100 18.71 -11.05 -15.92
CA LEU A 100 18.02 -11.18 -17.20
C LEU A 100 16.52 -11.28 -16.95
N ILE A 101 15.80 -10.23 -17.33
CA ILE A 101 14.34 -10.23 -17.29
C ILE A 101 13.84 -10.79 -18.62
N GLY A 102 13.39 -12.04 -18.61
CA GLY A 102 12.70 -12.66 -19.74
C GLY A 102 11.32 -12.05 -19.89
N GLY A 103 11.12 -11.23 -20.92
CA GLY A 103 9.78 -10.73 -21.28
C GLY A 103 9.01 -11.78 -22.08
N SER A 104 8.06 -12.48 -21.47
CA SER A 104 6.91 -12.97 -22.24
C SER A 104 5.99 -11.77 -22.46
N LEU A 105 5.91 -11.29 -23.70
CA LEU A 105 4.92 -10.29 -24.14
C LEU A 105 3.54 -10.92 -24.40
N TYR A 106 3.24 -12.05 -23.76
CA TYR A 106 1.98 -12.78 -23.85
C TYR A 106 1.65 -13.41 -22.51
#